data_AF-A0A2S7C3I8-F1
#
_entry.id   AF-A0A2S7C3I8-F1
#
_cell.length_a   1.000
_cell.length_b   1.000
_cell.length_c   1.000
_cell.angle_alpha   90.00
_cell.angle_beta   90.00
_cell.angle_gamma   90.00
#
_symmetry.space_group_name_H-M   'P 1'
#
loop_
_entity.id
_entity.type
_entity.pdbx_description
1 polymer ?
#
loop_
_entity_poly.entity_id
_entity_poly.type
_entity_poly.pdbx_seq_one_letter_code
_entity_poly.pdbx_strand_id
1 'polypeptide(L)'
;MTHPVTDRPRTLAERQFKHGQPLSPDKHYGSNTEHAVREFQKANGLTEDGKAGQNTLDALDNAVRQQSNAGPVPVTPADRPAPAPAAPSAPVQEQAAPVRDLSTGERIRVVEPMGSADNNANRTIPHGTSGEDAFRDMQIHHPKANREAVRTGNAALADRSSGMVEGELETVRTRGDRNGIPLVHKDLILTDQEWRRDVMIPNPVAGCVEVNENKWNSISIWSQPAGHPNRELLGQVLHGERGSSPYKTGDYVEYGKPLIKQSDAGSPGAVHAHIELEPDQYRKYLGDMLNDRLTLDQNAPTRTAPAQNAMADGMLTKTERSDEVKAMQEKLAGLGYQGKDGKPLAITGYFGDDTLAAVQAFQRANGLKDDGKAGDKTLTALDAAAAEKLLPRAEPSMRDASNPDNARFEQAVGKLQEMEKQRAQVGMRPVFTDGEQIERAAGQLVVASKAAGMDRIDSAVARLDGSGVFAVQGEMADPAARRALVEHSQAISQTVEASTRQAQQANPQTQDQQYQQREQEQNRARGM
;
A
#
# COMPACT_ATOMS: atom_id res chain seq x y z
N MET A 1 -17.52 74.69 -3.85
CA MET A 1 -18.45 73.83 -4.61
C MET A 1 -17.73 72.51 -4.90
N THR A 2 -18.27 71.40 -4.37
CA THR A 2 -18.28 69.98 -4.85
C THR A 2 -17.01 69.21 -5.32
N HIS A 3 -16.81 68.03 -4.72
CA HIS A 3 -16.00 66.83 -5.08
C HIS A 3 -16.42 66.13 -6.41
N PRO A 4 -15.85 64.95 -6.86
CA PRO A 4 -14.46 64.43 -6.98
C PRO A 4 -14.19 63.60 -8.30
N VAL A 5 -13.05 62.89 -8.39
CA VAL A 5 -12.77 61.53 -9.00
C VAL A 5 -11.46 61.44 -9.84
N THR A 6 -10.77 60.32 -9.59
CA THR A 6 -9.50 59.71 -10.04
C THR A 6 -9.39 59.33 -11.53
N ASP A 7 -8.15 59.27 -12.08
CA ASP A 7 -7.73 58.13 -12.91
C ASP A 7 -6.19 57.93 -12.98
N ARG A 8 -5.80 56.67 -13.20
CA ARG A 8 -4.46 56.03 -13.15
C ARG A 8 -3.51 56.47 -14.27
N PRO A 9 -2.22 56.08 -14.20
CA PRO A 9 -1.69 55.39 -15.39
C PRO A 9 -0.69 54.24 -15.11
N ARG A 10 -0.68 53.30 -16.08
CA ARG A 10 0.42 52.41 -16.53
C ARG A 10 0.56 51.05 -15.84
N THR A 11 -0.01 50.05 -16.53
CA THR A 11 0.29 48.63 -16.43
C THR A 11 1.71 48.32 -16.92
N LEU A 12 2.39 47.45 -16.18
CA LEU A 12 3.66 46.80 -16.52
C LEU A 12 3.46 45.71 -17.58
N ALA A 13 3.15 46.10 -18.80
CA ALA A 13 3.48 45.31 -19.98
C ALA A 13 4.79 45.88 -20.56
N GLU A 14 5.74 45.01 -20.89
CA GLU A 14 7.06 45.29 -21.49
C GLU A 14 8.27 45.47 -20.54
N ARG A 15 8.86 44.33 -20.13
CA ARG A 15 10.32 44.14 -20.19
C ARG A 15 10.62 42.71 -20.65
N GLN A 16 11.12 42.59 -21.88
CA GLN A 16 11.71 41.36 -22.43
C GLN A 16 13.09 41.12 -21.79
N PHE A 17 13.41 39.88 -21.47
CA PHE A 17 14.78 39.37 -21.49
C PHE A 17 14.82 38.01 -22.20
N LYS A 18 15.91 37.82 -22.94
CA LYS A 18 16.13 36.85 -24.02
C LYS A 18 17.05 35.75 -23.49
N HIS A 19 16.55 34.52 -23.33
CA HIS A 19 17.23 33.22 -23.51
C HIS A 19 16.25 32.08 -23.16
N GLY A 20 15.68 31.43 -24.18
CA GLY A 20 15.06 30.09 -24.08
C GLY A 20 13.58 30.01 -23.68
N GLN A 21 12.68 30.20 -24.66
CA GLN A 21 11.28 29.73 -24.72
C GLN A 21 10.42 29.81 -23.43
N PRO A 22 9.61 30.88 -23.26
CA PRO A 22 8.50 30.87 -22.31
C PRO A 22 7.38 29.96 -22.82
N LEU A 23 6.97 28.98 -22.01
CA LEU A 23 5.70 28.29 -22.20
C LEU A 23 4.58 29.35 -22.13
N SER A 24 3.74 29.36 -23.16
CA SER A 24 2.63 30.29 -23.30
C SER A 24 1.69 30.14 -22.09
N PRO A 25 1.40 31.21 -21.33
CA PRO A 25 0.35 31.17 -20.31
C PRO A 25 -1.01 31.09 -21.01
N ASP A 26 -1.76 30.01 -20.78
CA ASP A 26 -3.14 29.91 -21.26
C ASP A 26 -3.96 31.02 -20.62
N LYS A 27 -4.47 31.94 -21.43
CA LYS A 27 -5.19 33.17 -21.03
C LYS A 27 -6.62 32.90 -20.53
N HIS A 28 -6.86 31.87 -19.73
CA HIS A 28 -8.19 31.53 -19.22
C HIS A 28 -8.18 31.25 -17.72
N TYR A 29 -8.80 32.16 -16.95
CA TYR A 29 -9.12 31.98 -15.55
C TYR A 29 -10.47 31.22 -15.47
N GLY A 30 -10.42 29.89 -15.52
CA GLY A 30 -11.59 29.01 -15.48
C GLY A 30 -11.98 28.57 -14.07
N SER A 31 -13.08 27.82 -13.95
CA SER A 31 -13.56 27.27 -12.66
C SER A 31 -12.49 26.45 -11.92
N ASN A 32 -11.61 25.75 -12.66
CA ASN A 32 -10.51 24.98 -12.10
C ASN A 32 -9.43 25.87 -11.47
N THR A 33 -9.10 26.99 -12.12
CA THR A 33 -8.18 28.01 -11.58
C THR A 33 -8.81 28.70 -10.37
N GLU A 34 -10.10 29.03 -10.43
CA GLU A 34 -10.84 29.62 -9.31
C GLU A 34 -10.86 28.68 -8.08
N HIS A 35 -11.13 27.40 -8.27
CA HIS A 35 -11.15 26.40 -7.19
C HIS A 35 -9.76 26.19 -6.58
N ALA A 36 -8.71 26.03 -7.40
CA ALA A 36 -7.34 25.92 -6.92
C ALA A 36 -6.90 27.18 -6.13
N VAL A 37 -7.36 28.36 -6.57
CA VAL A 37 -7.13 29.62 -5.86
C VAL A 37 -7.89 29.66 -4.53
N ARG A 38 -9.13 29.17 -4.44
CA ARG A 38 -9.88 29.06 -3.17
C ARG A 38 -9.19 28.11 -2.18
N GLU A 39 -8.74 26.95 -2.64
CA GLU A 39 -8.03 25.98 -1.79
C GLU A 39 -6.68 26.53 -1.31
N PHE A 40 -5.93 27.21 -2.19
CA PHE A 40 -4.70 27.90 -1.80
C PHE A 40 -4.96 29.03 -0.80
N GLN A 41 -6.00 29.85 -1.02
CA GLN A 41 -6.41 30.91 -0.12
C GLN A 41 -6.76 30.36 1.27
N LYS A 42 -7.54 29.28 1.32
CA LYS A 42 -7.90 28.56 2.55
C LYS A 42 -6.68 28.04 3.30
N ALA A 43 -5.78 27.36 2.59
CA ALA A 43 -4.56 26.79 3.19
C ALA A 43 -3.60 27.86 3.74
N ASN A 44 -3.66 29.09 3.22
CA ASN A 44 -2.77 30.19 3.61
C ASN A 44 -3.48 31.29 4.43
N GLY A 45 -4.70 31.02 4.93
CA GLY A 45 -5.45 31.95 5.78
C GLY A 45 -5.86 33.25 5.08
N LEU A 46 -6.03 33.22 3.75
CA LEU A 46 -6.50 34.33 2.92
C LEU A 46 -8.02 34.27 2.72
N THR A 47 -8.61 35.36 2.25
CA THR A 47 -10.03 35.40 1.85
C THR A 47 -10.27 34.43 0.68
N GLU A 48 -11.08 33.40 0.90
CA GLU A 48 -11.43 32.33 -0.06
C GLU A 48 -12.41 32.79 -1.15
N ASP A 49 -12.11 33.88 -1.86
CA ASP A 49 -13.00 34.45 -2.87
C ASP A 49 -12.75 33.91 -4.29
N GLY A 50 -11.73 33.05 -4.46
CA GLY A 50 -11.36 32.44 -5.73
C GLY A 50 -10.73 33.43 -6.71
N LYS A 51 -10.32 34.61 -6.26
CA LYS A 51 -9.66 35.63 -7.07
C LYS A 51 -8.19 35.72 -6.68
N ALA A 52 -7.29 35.55 -7.65
CA ALA A 52 -5.86 35.76 -7.45
C ALA A 52 -5.52 37.26 -7.37
N GLY A 53 -5.99 37.94 -6.31
CA GLY A 53 -5.63 39.31 -5.97
C GLY A 53 -4.20 39.42 -5.42
N GLN A 54 -3.72 40.63 -5.17
CA GLN A 54 -2.33 40.89 -4.77
C GLN A 54 -1.87 40.02 -3.58
N ASN A 55 -2.69 39.92 -2.54
CA ASN A 55 -2.37 39.12 -1.34
C ASN A 55 -2.23 37.61 -1.66
N THR A 56 -3.01 37.10 -2.61
CA THR A 56 -2.95 35.69 -3.05
C THR A 56 -1.71 35.44 -3.90
N LEU A 57 -1.36 36.37 -4.80
CA LEU A 57 -0.16 36.27 -5.62
C LEU A 57 1.12 36.38 -4.78
N ASP A 58 1.16 37.30 -3.80
CA ASP A 58 2.29 37.47 -2.89
C ASP A 58 2.51 36.21 -2.02
N ALA A 59 1.42 35.58 -1.55
CA ALA A 59 1.49 34.32 -0.82
C ALA A 59 1.99 33.16 -1.71
N LEU A 60 1.55 33.13 -2.98
CA LEU A 60 1.98 32.11 -3.95
C LEU A 60 3.49 32.22 -4.24
N ASP A 61 3.97 33.44 -4.49
CA ASP A 61 5.39 33.73 -4.73
C ASP A 61 6.27 33.35 -3.52
N ASN A 62 5.77 33.59 -2.30
CA ASN A 62 6.47 33.19 -1.08
C ASN A 62 6.50 31.67 -0.90
N ALA A 63 5.42 30.96 -1.22
CA ALA A 63 5.36 29.49 -1.17
C ALA A 63 6.35 28.84 -2.15
N VAL A 64 6.45 29.38 -3.38
CA VAL A 64 7.40 28.92 -4.40
C VAL A 64 8.86 29.17 -3.98
N ARG A 65 9.14 30.29 -3.32
CA ARG A 65 10.47 30.60 -2.75
C ARG A 65 10.85 29.71 -1.56
N GLN A 66 9.86 29.23 -0.81
CA GLN A 66 10.11 28.30 0.30
C GLN A 66 10.37 26.86 -0.19
N GLN A 67 9.70 26.41 -1.25
CA GLN A 67 9.98 25.11 -1.88
C GLN A 67 11.35 25.04 -2.54
N SER A 68 11.86 26.16 -3.06
CA SER A 68 13.19 26.22 -3.69
C SER A 68 14.37 26.31 -2.71
N ASN A 69 14.12 26.51 -1.41
CA ASN A 69 15.14 26.56 -0.35
C ASN A 69 15.32 25.24 0.41
N ALA A 70 14.58 24.17 0.07
CA ALA A 70 14.80 22.83 0.61
C ALA A 70 15.80 22.06 -0.28
N GLY A 71 17.08 22.41 -0.18
CA GLY A 71 18.16 21.73 -0.92
C GLY A 71 18.45 20.31 -0.41
N PRO A 72 19.14 19.46 -1.21
CA PRO A 72 19.42 18.07 -0.86
C PRO A 72 20.53 17.96 0.20
N VAL A 73 20.34 17.09 1.20
CA VAL A 73 21.37 16.69 2.15
C VAL A 73 22.37 15.72 1.50
N PRO A 74 23.69 15.89 1.65
CA PRO A 74 24.70 14.99 1.09
C PRO A 74 24.97 13.80 2.02
N VAL A 75 25.08 12.59 1.44
CA VAL A 75 25.62 11.40 2.12
C VAL A 75 26.96 10.99 1.49
N THR A 76 27.95 10.78 2.35
CA THR A 76 29.33 10.38 2.02
C THR A 76 29.49 8.86 2.27
N PRO A 77 30.30 8.12 1.48
CA PRO A 77 30.34 6.65 1.51
C PRO A 77 31.46 6.05 2.38
N ALA A 78 31.18 4.91 3.01
CA ALA A 78 32.12 3.92 3.57
C ALA A 78 31.29 2.66 3.90
N ASP A 79 31.72 1.40 3.82
CA ASP A 79 32.88 0.69 3.26
C ASP A 79 32.42 -0.78 3.14
N ARG A 80 32.99 -1.57 2.22
CA ARG A 80 32.53 -2.94 1.90
C ARG A 80 33.42 -4.01 2.58
N PRO A 81 32.87 -5.17 2.98
CA PRO A 81 33.62 -6.43 2.87
C PRO A 81 32.91 -7.45 1.95
N ALA A 82 33.71 -8.31 1.34
CA ALA A 82 33.37 -9.26 0.27
C ALA A 82 33.28 -10.74 0.78
N PRO A 83 33.20 -11.81 -0.07
CA PRO A 83 31.98 -12.61 -0.27
C PRO A 83 32.15 -14.14 -0.06
N ALA A 84 31.06 -14.91 0.01
CA ALA A 84 30.91 -16.33 -0.45
C ALA A 84 29.54 -16.94 -0.05
N PRO A 85 29.04 -18.04 -0.67
CA PRO A 85 29.31 -18.63 -1.99
C PRO A 85 28.05 -18.83 -2.89
N ALA A 86 28.27 -19.17 -4.17
CA ALA A 86 27.26 -19.59 -5.17
C ALA A 86 26.54 -20.91 -4.76
N ALA A 87 25.31 -21.27 -5.15
CA ALA A 87 24.58 -21.23 -6.44
C ALA A 87 23.06 -21.54 -6.15
N PRO A 88 22.08 -21.63 -7.09
CA PRO A 88 22.20 -21.69 -8.56
C PRO A 88 21.23 -20.79 -9.38
N SER A 89 21.65 -20.61 -10.65
CA SER A 89 20.86 -20.33 -11.86
C SER A 89 20.11 -18.99 -11.98
N ALA A 90 20.53 -18.24 -13.01
CA ALA A 90 20.15 -16.89 -13.36
C ALA A 90 18.63 -16.63 -13.46
N PRO A 91 18.16 -15.41 -13.12
CA PRO A 91 16.90 -14.92 -13.66
C PRO A 91 17.07 -14.72 -15.17
N VAL A 92 16.09 -15.19 -15.94
CA VAL A 92 15.94 -14.83 -17.35
C VAL A 92 15.91 -13.30 -17.42
N GLN A 93 16.93 -12.71 -18.03
CA GLN A 93 16.92 -11.28 -18.37
C GLN A 93 15.84 -11.10 -19.43
N GLU A 94 14.67 -10.62 -19.02
CA GLU A 94 13.65 -10.14 -19.94
C GLU A 94 14.22 -8.91 -20.64
N GLN A 95 14.56 -9.07 -21.93
CA GLN A 95 15.00 -7.99 -22.79
C GLN A 95 13.90 -6.93 -22.80
N ALA A 96 14.20 -5.73 -22.31
CA ALA A 96 13.31 -4.59 -22.44
C ALA A 96 12.95 -4.42 -23.93
N ALA A 97 11.67 -4.54 -24.25
CA ALA A 97 11.17 -4.34 -25.60
C ALA A 97 11.59 -2.94 -26.10
N PRO A 98 11.98 -2.80 -27.39
CA PRO A 98 12.35 -1.51 -27.95
C PRO A 98 11.19 -0.51 -27.84
N VAL A 99 11.53 0.77 -27.70
CA VAL A 99 10.56 1.89 -27.70
C VAL A 99 9.72 1.79 -28.98
N ARG A 100 8.44 1.40 -28.87
CA ARG A 100 7.53 1.33 -30.03
C ARG A 100 7.24 2.75 -30.51
N ASP A 101 7.39 2.95 -31.80
CA ASP A 101 6.92 4.17 -32.46
C ASP A 101 5.40 4.07 -32.63
N LEU A 102 4.66 4.79 -31.79
CA LEU A 102 3.20 4.85 -31.85
C LEU A 102 2.69 5.79 -32.95
N SER A 103 3.56 6.22 -33.88
CA SER A 103 3.20 7.02 -35.05
C SER A 103 2.36 6.25 -36.09
N THR A 104 2.18 4.93 -35.92
CA THR A 104 1.46 4.06 -36.87
C THR A 104 0.12 3.56 -36.30
N GLY A 105 -0.88 4.44 -36.14
CA GLY A 105 -2.30 4.03 -36.01
C GLY A 105 -2.73 3.34 -34.71
N GLU A 106 -1.82 3.08 -33.77
CA GLU A 106 -2.12 2.37 -32.51
C GLU A 106 -2.66 3.29 -31.41
N ARG A 107 -2.43 4.60 -31.49
CA ARG A 107 -2.87 5.58 -30.48
C ARG A 107 -4.38 5.77 -30.49
N ILE A 108 -4.97 5.76 -29.29
CA ILE A 108 -6.36 6.15 -29.07
C ILE A 108 -6.44 7.67 -28.96
N ARG A 109 -7.39 8.29 -29.66
CA ARG A 109 -7.87 9.64 -29.34
C ARG A 109 -9.19 9.53 -28.60
N VAL A 110 -9.29 10.29 -27.51
CA VAL A 110 -10.51 10.41 -26.72
C VAL A 110 -11.19 11.73 -27.09
N VAL A 111 -12.42 11.63 -27.58
CA VAL A 111 -13.23 12.77 -27.98
C VAL A 111 -14.50 12.78 -27.13
N GLU A 112 -14.73 13.84 -26.41
CA GLU A 112 -15.96 14.05 -25.67
C GLU A 112 -17.07 14.51 -26.64
N PRO A 113 -18.18 13.75 -26.73
CA PRO A 113 -19.30 14.14 -27.57
C PRO A 113 -19.98 15.39 -27.00
N MET A 114 -20.22 16.39 -27.85
CA MET A 114 -20.83 17.67 -27.44
C MET A 114 -20.10 18.37 -26.28
N GLY A 115 -18.80 18.13 -26.11
CA GLY A 115 -17.98 18.63 -24.98
C GLY A 115 -17.55 20.09 -25.05
N SER A 116 -17.88 20.82 -26.13
CA SER A 116 -17.64 22.27 -26.21
C SER A 116 -18.43 23.04 -25.16
N ALA A 117 -17.96 24.23 -24.75
CA ALA A 117 -18.59 25.02 -23.69
C ALA A 117 -20.07 25.43 -23.98
N ASP A 118 -20.48 25.42 -25.25
CA ASP A 118 -21.85 25.69 -25.68
C ASP A 118 -22.68 24.41 -25.94
N ASN A 119 -22.08 23.24 -25.72
CA ASN A 119 -22.64 21.91 -25.91
C ASN A 119 -23.19 21.68 -27.33
N ASN A 120 -22.48 22.17 -28.36
CA ASN A 120 -22.89 22.04 -29.77
C ASN A 120 -21.86 21.32 -30.67
N ALA A 121 -20.63 21.14 -30.20
CA ALA A 121 -19.56 20.46 -30.92
C ALA A 121 -18.79 19.50 -30.02
N ASN A 122 -18.21 18.46 -30.63
CA ASN A 122 -17.31 17.52 -29.96
C ASN A 122 -16.01 18.21 -29.56
N ARG A 123 -15.43 17.80 -28.43
CA ARG A 123 -14.16 18.29 -27.91
C ARG A 123 -13.15 17.15 -27.83
N THR A 124 -12.01 17.28 -28.48
CA THR A 124 -10.90 16.31 -28.30
C THR A 124 -10.19 16.62 -26.99
N ILE A 125 -10.03 15.61 -26.13
CA ILE A 125 -9.24 15.76 -24.91
C ILE A 125 -7.74 15.71 -25.32
N PRO A 126 -6.92 16.70 -24.93
CA PRO A 126 -5.52 16.73 -25.33
C PRO A 126 -4.74 15.50 -24.85
N HIS A 127 -3.88 14.96 -25.71
CA HIS A 127 -2.89 13.95 -25.30
C HIS A 127 -1.95 14.53 -24.23
N GLY A 128 -1.54 13.70 -23.27
CA GLY A 128 -0.74 14.13 -22.12
C GLY A 128 -1.57 14.64 -20.94
N THR A 129 -2.89 14.81 -21.10
CA THR A 129 -3.79 15.17 -20.00
C THR A 129 -3.81 14.04 -18.95
N SER A 130 -3.76 14.39 -17.67
CA SER A 130 -3.84 13.41 -16.60
C SER A 130 -5.23 12.77 -16.53
N GLY A 131 -5.34 11.58 -15.93
CA GLY A 131 -6.63 10.94 -15.71
C GLY A 131 -7.57 11.76 -14.83
N GLU A 132 -7.03 12.46 -13.81
CA GLU A 132 -7.79 13.34 -12.92
C GLU A 132 -8.36 14.53 -13.69
N ASP A 133 -7.51 15.23 -14.44
CA ASP A 133 -7.92 16.43 -15.18
C ASP A 133 -8.94 16.07 -16.25
N ALA A 134 -8.73 14.97 -16.98
CA ALA A 134 -9.68 14.50 -17.97
C ALA A 134 -11.03 14.10 -17.34
N PHE A 135 -11.02 13.40 -16.21
CA PHE A 135 -12.24 12.96 -15.54
C PHE A 135 -13.10 14.14 -15.06
N ARG A 136 -12.48 15.17 -14.44
CA ARG A 136 -13.19 16.37 -13.98
C ARG A 136 -13.60 17.31 -15.10
N ASP A 137 -12.78 17.43 -16.13
CA ASP A 137 -13.08 18.31 -17.27
C ASP A 137 -14.24 17.75 -18.11
N MET A 138 -14.41 16.43 -18.14
CA MET A 138 -15.51 15.78 -18.86
C MET A 138 -16.87 16.02 -18.20
N GLN A 139 -17.80 16.52 -18.99
CA GLN A 139 -19.16 16.83 -18.59
C GLN A 139 -19.97 15.56 -18.28
N ILE A 140 -21.02 15.75 -17.49
CA ILE A 140 -22.05 14.73 -17.25
C ILE A 140 -22.64 14.23 -18.58
N HIS A 141 -23.03 12.96 -18.61
CA HIS A 141 -23.79 12.37 -19.72
C HIS A 141 -24.95 13.29 -20.17
N HIS A 142 -25.11 13.49 -21.48
CA HIS A 142 -26.06 14.43 -22.09
C HIS A 142 -26.01 15.87 -21.51
N PRO A 143 -24.90 16.60 -21.67
CA PRO A 143 -24.70 17.88 -20.99
C PRO A 143 -25.72 18.96 -21.40
N LYS A 144 -26.22 18.90 -22.65
CA LYS A 144 -27.27 19.83 -23.12
C LYS A 144 -28.60 19.63 -22.41
N ALA A 145 -29.00 18.39 -22.16
CA ALA A 145 -30.23 18.07 -21.45
C ALA A 145 -30.11 18.38 -19.94
N ASN A 146 -28.91 18.20 -19.40
CA ASN A 146 -28.62 18.32 -17.97
C ASN A 146 -28.05 19.68 -17.54
N ARG A 147 -28.03 20.69 -18.43
CA ARG A 147 -27.42 22.00 -18.16
C ARG A 147 -27.97 22.68 -16.90
N GLU A 148 -29.28 22.64 -16.68
CA GLU A 148 -29.89 23.27 -15.49
C GLU A 148 -29.61 22.46 -14.21
N ALA A 149 -29.58 21.13 -14.32
CA ALA A 149 -29.22 20.25 -13.21
C ALA A 149 -27.79 20.55 -12.74
N VAL A 150 -26.83 20.63 -13.67
CA VAL A 150 -25.42 20.98 -13.37
C VAL A 150 -25.32 22.39 -12.78
N ARG A 151 -25.95 23.39 -13.40
CA ARG A 151 -25.91 24.79 -12.92
C ARG A 151 -26.41 24.94 -11.49
N THR A 152 -27.39 24.13 -11.09
CA THR A 152 -28.04 24.22 -9.77
C THR A 152 -27.56 23.17 -8.78
N GLY A 153 -26.76 22.19 -9.22
CA GLY A 153 -26.44 20.99 -8.44
C GLY A 153 -27.66 20.13 -8.09
N ASN A 154 -28.79 20.31 -8.78
CA ASN A 154 -30.04 19.62 -8.45
C ASN A 154 -30.24 18.37 -9.30
N ALA A 155 -29.88 17.22 -8.73
CA ALA A 155 -30.04 15.91 -9.38
C ALA A 155 -31.48 15.60 -9.84
N ALA A 156 -32.51 16.18 -9.21
CA ALA A 156 -33.90 15.97 -9.61
C ALA A 156 -34.25 16.59 -10.97
N LEU A 157 -33.41 17.49 -11.48
CA LEU A 157 -33.56 18.10 -12.80
C LEU A 157 -32.82 17.33 -13.90
N ALA A 158 -32.08 16.28 -13.55
CA ALA A 158 -31.34 15.48 -14.53
C ALA A 158 -32.25 14.51 -15.27
N ASP A 159 -31.90 14.18 -16.52
CA ASP A 159 -32.63 13.25 -17.38
C ASP A 159 -32.56 11.78 -16.90
N ARG A 160 -31.73 11.50 -15.90
CA ARG A 160 -31.44 10.18 -15.35
C ARG A 160 -30.94 10.24 -13.91
N SER A 161 -30.84 9.06 -13.29
CA SER A 161 -30.25 8.87 -11.96
C SER A 161 -28.89 9.57 -11.87
N SER A 162 -28.84 10.60 -11.03
CA SER A 162 -27.69 11.46 -10.86
C SER A 162 -27.48 11.77 -9.38
N GLY A 163 -26.24 12.10 -9.02
CA GLY A 163 -25.87 12.38 -7.64
C GLY A 163 -24.58 13.18 -7.57
N MET A 164 -24.30 13.75 -6.41
CA MET A 164 -23.04 14.47 -6.19
C MET A 164 -21.91 13.46 -5.98
N VAL A 165 -20.90 13.51 -6.83
CA VAL A 165 -19.66 12.74 -6.71
C VAL A 165 -18.52 13.76 -6.62
N GLU A 166 -17.82 13.76 -5.49
CA GLU A 166 -16.67 14.66 -5.24
C GLU A 166 -16.95 16.16 -5.45
N GLY A 167 -18.20 16.59 -5.23
CA GLY A 167 -18.60 17.99 -5.35
C GLY A 167 -19.11 18.39 -6.73
N GLU A 168 -19.15 17.46 -7.69
CA GLU A 168 -19.74 17.66 -9.02
C GLU A 168 -20.97 16.77 -9.22
N LEU A 169 -21.93 17.24 -10.02
CA LEU A 169 -23.12 16.47 -10.33
C LEU A 169 -22.79 15.47 -11.44
N GLU A 170 -22.92 14.19 -11.14
CA GLU A 170 -22.62 13.10 -12.06
C GLU A 170 -23.84 12.22 -12.29
N THR A 171 -23.91 11.64 -13.49
CA THR A 171 -24.84 10.53 -13.73
C THR A 171 -24.26 9.29 -13.06
N VAL A 172 -25.07 8.65 -12.23
CA VAL A 172 -24.61 7.54 -11.39
C VAL A 172 -25.50 6.31 -11.46
N ARG A 173 -24.86 5.15 -11.32
CA ARG A 173 -25.50 3.87 -11.01
C ARG A 173 -25.10 3.42 -9.62
N THR A 174 -26.11 3.14 -8.81
CA THR A 174 -26.02 2.55 -7.47
C THR A 174 -26.80 1.22 -7.42
N ARG A 175 -26.84 0.49 -8.53
CA ARG A 175 -27.49 -0.82 -8.61
C ARG A 175 -26.48 -1.86 -9.05
N GLY A 176 -26.23 -2.83 -8.18
CA GLY A 176 -25.25 -3.91 -8.43
C GLY A 176 -23.88 -3.62 -7.82
N ASP A 177 -23.71 -2.42 -7.27
CA ASP A 177 -22.67 -2.03 -6.32
C ASP A 177 -22.93 -2.67 -4.95
N ARG A 178 -21.86 -3.08 -4.28
CA ARG A 178 -21.90 -3.58 -2.89
C ARG A 178 -20.96 -2.79 -1.98
N ASN A 179 -20.01 -2.10 -2.57
CA ASN A 179 -19.00 -1.33 -1.90
C ASN A 179 -19.43 0.11 -1.57
N GLY A 180 -20.63 0.53 -2.01
CA GLY A 180 -21.21 1.85 -1.77
C GLY A 180 -20.62 2.98 -2.61
N ILE A 181 -19.78 2.65 -3.60
CA ILE A 181 -19.21 3.61 -4.55
C ILE A 181 -20.08 3.56 -5.82
N PRO A 182 -20.71 4.69 -6.23
CA PRO A 182 -21.48 4.72 -7.46
C PRO A 182 -20.57 4.56 -8.68
N LEU A 183 -21.05 3.88 -9.71
CA LEU A 183 -20.44 3.96 -11.04
C LEU A 183 -20.85 5.28 -11.68
N VAL A 184 -19.89 6.06 -12.18
CA VAL A 184 -20.08 7.30 -12.93
C VAL A 184 -20.18 7.00 -14.42
N HIS A 185 -21.09 7.68 -15.10
CA HIS A 185 -21.38 7.47 -16.51
C HIS A 185 -20.81 8.63 -17.32
N LYS A 186 -19.91 8.36 -18.26
CA LYS A 186 -19.49 9.36 -19.25
C LYS A 186 -19.48 8.78 -20.67
N ASP A 187 -19.69 9.69 -21.61
CA ASP A 187 -19.72 9.38 -23.04
C ASP A 187 -18.37 9.69 -23.67
N LEU A 188 -17.87 8.76 -24.47
CA LEU A 188 -16.60 8.86 -25.16
C LEU A 188 -16.79 8.52 -26.63
N ILE A 189 -16.24 9.31 -27.53
CA ILE A 189 -15.99 8.88 -28.90
C ILE A 189 -14.52 8.49 -28.96
N LEU A 190 -14.25 7.20 -29.15
CA LEU A 190 -12.91 6.71 -29.40
C LEU A 190 -12.62 6.74 -30.90
N THR A 191 -11.45 7.28 -31.27
CA THR A 191 -10.96 7.23 -32.65
C THR A 191 -9.51 6.77 -32.72
N ASP A 192 -9.10 6.26 -33.88
CA ASP A 192 -7.68 6.10 -34.21
C ASP A 192 -7.03 7.42 -34.65
N GLN A 193 -5.80 7.33 -35.16
CA GLN A 193 -5.03 8.47 -35.65
C GLN A 193 -5.57 9.04 -36.97
N GLU A 194 -6.36 8.29 -37.71
CA GLU A 194 -7.03 8.70 -38.95
C GLU A 194 -8.47 9.19 -38.71
N TRP A 195 -8.86 9.39 -37.45
CA TRP A 195 -10.22 9.81 -37.03
C TRP A 195 -11.32 8.80 -37.34
N ARG A 196 -10.97 7.54 -37.61
CA ARG A 196 -11.94 6.46 -37.79
C ARG A 196 -12.50 6.05 -36.44
N ARG A 197 -13.82 5.84 -36.38
CA ARG A 197 -14.56 5.40 -35.18
C ARG A 197 -14.82 3.90 -35.14
N ASP A 198 -14.44 3.18 -36.19
CA ASP A 198 -14.53 1.73 -36.31
C ASP A 198 -13.40 1.07 -35.51
N VAL A 199 -13.48 1.23 -34.18
CA VAL A 199 -12.44 0.81 -33.24
C VAL A 199 -13.03 -0.07 -32.15
N MET A 200 -12.23 -1.01 -31.66
CA MET A 200 -12.56 -1.78 -30.46
C MET A 200 -12.42 -0.89 -29.24
N ILE A 201 -13.43 -0.90 -28.36
CA ILE A 201 -13.35 -0.28 -27.05
C ILE A 201 -12.44 -1.16 -26.18
N PRO A 202 -11.33 -0.64 -25.65
CA PRO A 202 -10.52 -1.38 -24.69
C PRO A 202 -11.32 -1.66 -23.41
N ASN A 203 -11.14 -2.83 -22.82
CA ASN A 203 -11.88 -3.21 -21.63
C ASN A 203 -11.51 -2.31 -20.44
N PRO A 204 -12.45 -1.58 -19.83
CA PRO A 204 -12.12 -0.54 -18.87
C PRO A 204 -11.81 -1.05 -17.45
N VAL A 205 -12.13 -2.30 -17.12
CA VAL A 205 -11.86 -2.93 -15.83
C VAL A 205 -11.81 -4.45 -15.98
N ALA A 206 -10.89 -5.14 -15.31
CA ALA A 206 -10.80 -6.59 -15.43
C ALA A 206 -11.95 -7.30 -14.69
N GLY A 207 -12.47 -8.39 -15.25
CA GLY A 207 -13.52 -9.16 -14.58
C GLY A 207 -14.26 -10.15 -15.47
N CYS A 208 -15.35 -10.72 -14.95
CA CYS A 208 -16.22 -11.66 -15.63
C CYS A 208 -17.23 -10.93 -16.53
N VAL A 209 -17.17 -11.22 -17.83
CA VAL A 209 -18.02 -10.66 -18.88
C VAL A 209 -19.45 -11.16 -18.74
N GLU A 210 -20.39 -10.26 -18.94
CA GLU A 210 -21.78 -10.57 -19.25
C GLU A 210 -22.23 -9.73 -20.45
N VAL A 211 -22.43 -10.42 -21.57
CA VAL A 211 -22.95 -9.82 -22.80
C VAL A 211 -24.46 -9.70 -22.67
N ASN A 212 -24.97 -8.47 -22.72
CA ASN A 212 -26.39 -8.19 -22.60
C ASN A 212 -26.96 -7.98 -24.00
N GLU A 213 -27.81 -8.89 -24.47
CA GLU A 213 -28.43 -8.80 -25.80
C GLU A 213 -29.56 -7.74 -25.90
N ASN A 214 -29.47 -6.67 -25.11
CA ASN A 214 -30.44 -5.58 -25.06
C ASN A 214 -30.30 -4.61 -26.27
N LYS A 215 -31.14 -3.58 -26.32
CA LYS A 215 -31.15 -2.59 -27.41
C LYS A 215 -29.85 -1.77 -27.53
N TRP A 216 -29.09 -1.65 -26.44
CA TRP A 216 -27.80 -0.95 -26.40
C TRP A 216 -26.62 -1.89 -26.66
N ASN A 217 -26.88 -3.20 -26.75
CA ASN A 217 -25.90 -4.27 -26.88
C ASN A 217 -24.71 -4.10 -25.91
N SER A 218 -25.04 -3.96 -24.62
CA SER A 218 -24.08 -3.61 -23.58
C SER A 218 -23.29 -4.82 -23.08
N ILE A 219 -22.07 -4.58 -22.59
CA ILE A 219 -21.29 -5.57 -21.84
C ILE A 219 -21.12 -5.08 -20.40
N SER A 220 -21.49 -5.93 -19.45
CA SER A 220 -21.24 -5.71 -18.02
C SER A 220 -20.00 -6.49 -17.60
N ILE A 221 -19.15 -5.89 -16.79
CA ILE A 221 -18.00 -6.54 -16.17
C ILE A 221 -18.24 -6.67 -14.68
N TRP A 222 -18.05 -7.88 -14.17
CA TRP A 222 -18.36 -8.19 -12.79
C TRP A 222 -17.19 -8.81 -12.05
N SER A 223 -17.16 -8.63 -10.73
CA SER A 223 -16.09 -9.13 -9.86
C SER A 223 -16.02 -10.65 -9.77
N GLN A 224 -17.11 -11.35 -10.07
CA GLN A 224 -17.26 -12.80 -9.95
C GLN A 224 -18.10 -13.36 -11.11
N PRO A 225 -18.13 -14.68 -11.34
CA PRO A 225 -19.04 -15.29 -12.31
C PRO A 225 -20.51 -15.12 -11.96
N ALA A 226 -21.38 -15.31 -12.94
CA ALA A 226 -22.83 -15.28 -12.75
C ALA A 226 -23.28 -16.29 -11.67
N GLY A 227 -24.23 -15.88 -10.82
CA GLY A 227 -24.74 -16.69 -9.72
C GLY A 227 -23.93 -16.63 -8.42
N HIS A 228 -22.72 -16.03 -8.41
CA HIS A 228 -21.97 -15.86 -7.18
C HIS A 228 -22.70 -14.90 -6.21
N PRO A 229 -22.93 -15.28 -4.94
CA PRO A 229 -23.77 -14.52 -4.01
C PRO A 229 -23.17 -13.17 -3.63
N ASN A 230 -21.87 -12.94 -3.90
CA ASN A 230 -21.14 -11.70 -3.67
C ASN A 230 -20.63 -11.01 -4.94
N ARG A 231 -21.21 -11.34 -6.10
CA ARG A 231 -20.87 -10.65 -7.35
C ARG A 231 -21.24 -9.16 -7.27
N GLU A 232 -20.35 -8.31 -7.75
CA GLU A 232 -20.46 -6.85 -7.80
C GLU A 232 -20.17 -6.37 -9.22
N LEU A 233 -20.93 -5.37 -9.68
CA LEU A 233 -20.75 -4.77 -11.00
C LEU A 233 -19.56 -3.81 -10.93
N LEU A 234 -18.49 -4.12 -11.66
CA LEU A 234 -17.26 -3.32 -11.69
C LEU A 234 -17.29 -2.24 -12.77
N GLY A 235 -18.00 -2.52 -13.87
CA GLY A 235 -18.15 -1.56 -14.95
C GLY A 235 -19.12 -2.02 -16.04
N GLN A 236 -19.52 -1.10 -16.89
CA GLN A 236 -20.41 -1.39 -18.02
C GLN A 236 -20.02 -0.57 -19.25
N VAL A 237 -20.08 -1.19 -20.42
CA VAL A 237 -19.86 -0.55 -21.73
C VAL A 237 -21.12 -0.73 -22.57
N LEU A 238 -21.67 0.38 -23.09
CA LEU A 238 -22.88 0.40 -23.91
C LEU A 238 -22.54 0.83 -25.34
N HIS A 239 -23.51 0.67 -26.24
CA HIS A 239 -23.42 1.03 -27.67
C HIS A 239 -22.40 0.20 -28.47
N GLY A 240 -22.20 -1.06 -28.10
CA GLY A 240 -21.29 -1.96 -28.82
C GLY A 240 -21.93 -2.59 -30.07
N GLU A 241 -21.15 -2.89 -31.10
CA GLU A 241 -21.64 -3.56 -32.30
C GLU A 241 -21.98 -5.02 -32.00
N ARG A 242 -23.19 -5.44 -32.39
CA ARG A 242 -23.67 -6.80 -32.13
C ARG A 242 -22.80 -7.84 -32.85
N GLY A 243 -22.33 -8.83 -32.10
CA GLY A 243 -21.46 -9.89 -32.61
C GLY A 243 -19.98 -9.54 -32.74
N SER A 244 -19.56 -8.32 -32.37
CA SER A 244 -18.16 -7.90 -32.46
C SER A 244 -17.30 -8.22 -31.23
N SER A 245 -17.92 -8.57 -30.10
CA SER A 245 -17.21 -8.98 -28.89
C SER A 245 -16.53 -10.34 -29.10
N PRO A 246 -15.23 -10.49 -28.79
CA PRO A 246 -14.56 -11.78 -28.80
C PRO A 246 -14.96 -12.66 -27.60
N TYR A 247 -15.62 -12.08 -26.60
CA TYR A 247 -16.01 -12.73 -25.36
C TYR A 247 -17.48 -13.15 -25.35
N LYS A 248 -17.77 -14.25 -24.65
CA LYS A 248 -19.09 -14.75 -24.29
C LYS A 248 -19.37 -14.44 -22.81
N THR A 249 -20.65 -14.46 -22.43
CA THR A 249 -21.04 -14.37 -21.01
C THR A 249 -20.39 -15.49 -20.21
N GLY A 250 -19.72 -15.11 -19.12
CA GLY A 250 -18.97 -16.01 -18.24
C GLY A 250 -17.46 -15.95 -18.43
N ASP A 251 -16.97 -15.48 -19.59
CA ASP A 251 -15.54 -15.35 -19.86
C ASP A 251 -14.90 -14.29 -18.94
N TYR A 252 -13.60 -14.44 -18.69
CA TYR A 252 -12.81 -13.41 -18.00
C TYR A 252 -12.08 -12.54 -19.01
N VAL A 253 -12.13 -11.23 -18.81
CA VAL A 253 -11.43 -10.25 -19.64
C VAL A 253 -10.48 -9.41 -18.77
N GLU A 254 -9.24 -9.25 -19.24
CA GLU A 254 -8.25 -8.38 -18.61
C GLU A 254 -8.47 -6.91 -18.98
N TYR A 255 -8.01 -6.00 -18.13
CA TYR A 255 -8.01 -4.57 -18.42
C TYR A 255 -7.28 -4.28 -19.74
N GLY A 256 -7.85 -3.39 -20.55
CA GLY A 256 -7.30 -2.93 -21.81
C GLY A 256 -7.43 -3.88 -23.00
N LYS A 257 -7.85 -5.14 -22.81
CA LYS A 257 -8.09 -6.05 -23.94
C LYS A 257 -9.27 -5.58 -24.79
N PRO A 258 -9.28 -5.81 -26.12
CA PRO A 258 -10.39 -5.41 -26.99
C PRO A 258 -11.72 -6.02 -26.54
N LEU A 259 -12.66 -5.20 -26.07
CA LEU A 259 -13.90 -5.68 -25.45
C LEU A 259 -15.02 -5.86 -26.46
N ILE A 260 -15.37 -4.78 -27.16
CA ILE A 260 -16.45 -4.74 -28.15
C ILE A 260 -16.22 -3.57 -29.09
N LYS A 261 -16.62 -3.69 -30.35
CA LYS A 261 -16.47 -2.60 -31.31
C LYS A 261 -17.47 -1.49 -31.02
N GLN A 262 -17.02 -0.24 -31.01
CA GLN A 262 -17.90 0.92 -30.81
C GLN A 262 -18.92 1.03 -31.94
N SER A 263 -20.17 1.37 -31.63
CA SER A 263 -21.25 1.50 -32.62
C SER A 263 -22.28 2.56 -32.19
N ASP A 264 -23.40 2.63 -32.90
CA ASP A 264 -24.57 3.45 -32.56
C ASP A 264 -25.73 2.60 -32.00
N ALA A 265 -25.46 1.39 -31.50
CA ALA A 265 -26.48 0.47 -31.00
C ALA A 265 -27.37 1.14 -29.92
N GLY A 266 -28.66 1.23 -30.20
CA GLY A 266 -29.64 1.87 -29.32
C GLY A 266 -29.67 3.41 -29.40
N SER A 267 -28.73 4.03 -30.11
CA SER A 267 -28.64 5.48 -30.36
C SER A 267 -28.34 5.78 -31.85
N PRO A 268 -29.26 5.46 -32.78
CA PRO A 268 -28.99 5.50 -34.22
C PRO A 268 -28.39 6.83 -34.68
N GLY A 269 -27.27 6.76 -35.40
CA GLY A 269 -26.54 7.93 -35.91
C GLY A 269 -25.55 8.55 -34.92
N ALA A 270 -25.49 8.11 -33.67
CA ALA A 270 -24.52 8.56 -32.67
C ALA A 270 -23.54 7.44 -32.31
N VAL A 271 -22.47 7.29 -33.10
CA VAL A 271 -21.39 6.34 -32.81
C VAL A 271 -20.49 6.90 -31.69
N HIS A 272 -20.62 6.29 -30.50
CA HIS A 272 -19.86 6.60 -29.28
C HIS A 272 -19.90 5.39 -28.34
N ALA A 273 -19.09 5.41 -27.29
CA ALA A 273 -19.10 4.49 -26.17
C ALA A 273 -19.67 5.21 -24.94
N HIS A 274 -20.66 4.60 -24.29
CA HIS A 274 -21.07 5.00 -22.94
C HIS A 274 -20.39 4.04 -21.98
N ILE A 275 -19.59 4.58 -21.06
CA ILE A 275 -18.80 3.81 -20.10
C ILE A 275 -19.25 4.16 -18.68
N GLU A 276 -19.44 3.13 -17.87
CA GLU A 276 -19.79 3.23 -16.45
C GLU A 276 -18.68 2.58 -15.62
N LEU A 277 -18.04 3.34 -14.73
CA LEU A 277 -16.95 2.88 -13.84
C LEU A 277 -16.98 3.64 -12.53
N GLU A 278 -16.35 3.09 -11.49
CA GLU A 278 -16.02 3.87 -10.30
C GLU A 278 -15.08 5.04 -10.65
N PRO A 279 -15.16 6.18 -9.95
CA PRO A 279 -14.39 7.39 -10.28
C PRO A 279 -12.89 7.14 -10.46
N ASP A 280 -12.26 6.43 -9.53
CA ASP A 280 -10.82 6.16 -9.55
C ASP A 280 -10.43 5.26 -10.74
N GLN A 281 -11.22 4.24 -11.05
CA GLN A 281 -11.01 3.40 -12.23
C GLN A 281 -11.22 4.18 -13.53
N TYR A 282 -12.17 5.12 -13.55
CA TYR A 282 -12.43 5.97 -14.71
C TYR A 282 -11.25 6.90 -15.00
N ARG A 283 -10.69 7.53 -13.96
CA ARG A 283 -9.47 8.35 -14.07
C ARG A 283 -8.31 7.55 -14.64
N LYS A 284 -8.07 6.35 -14.12
CA LYS A 284 -7.03 5.46 -14.65
C LYS A 284 -7.26 5.15 -16.13
N TYR A 285 -8.48 4.81 -16.49
CA TYR A 285 -8.85 4.48 -17.87
C TYR A 285 -8.61 5.64 -18.84
N LEU A 286 -9.04 6.84 -18.50
CA LEU A 286 -8.80 8.06 -19.30
C LEU A 286 -7.31 8.38 -19.37
N GLY A 287 -6.61 8.38 -18.24
CA GLY A 287 -5.18 8.68 -18.17
C GLY A 287 -4.36 7.70 -19.01
N ASP A 288 -4.68 6.41 -18.98
CA ASP A 288 -3.96 5.40 -19.74
C ASP A 288 -4.17 5.57 -21.26
N MET A 289 -5.38 5.89 -21.72
CA MET A 289 -5.63 6.19 -23.14
C MET A 289 -4.94 7.48 -23.59
N LEU A 290 -5.01 8.54 -22.78
CA LEU A 290 -4.48 9.87 -23.10
C LEU A 290 -2.95 9.96 -23.04
N ASN A 291 -2.30 8.97 -22.43
CA ASN A 291 -0.85 8.92 -22.25
C ASN A 291 -0.21 7.68 -22.89
N ASP A 292 -0.86 7.10 -23.91
CA ASP A 292 -0.33 5.99 -24.71
C ASP A 292 -0.01 4.70 -23.91
N ARG A 293 -0.59 4.53 -22.72
CA ARG A 293 -0.49 3.30 -21.93
C ARG A 293 -1.53 2.28 -22.36
N LEU A 294 -2.60 2.74 -22.99
CA LEU A 294 -3.63 1.94 -23.62
C LEU A 294 -3.78 2.31 -25.11
N THR A 295 -3.78 1.30 -25.99
CA THR A 295 -3.70 1.44 -27.45
C THR A 295 -4.72 0.54 -28.17
N LEU A 296 -4.93 0.76 -29.47
CA LEU A 296 -5.86 0.02 -30.32
C LEU A 296 -5.31 -1.31 -30.88
N ASP A 297 -3.99 -1.54 -30.83
CA ASP A 297 -3.35 -2.75 -31.37
C ASP A 297 -3.65 -4.00 -30.51
N GLN A 298 -4.12 -5.06 -31.18
CA GLN A 298 -4.51 -6.36 -30.61
C GLN A 298 -3.32 -7.29 -30.35
N ASN A 299 -2.24 -7.10 -31.14
CA ASN A 299 -0.99 -7.88 -31.13
C ASN A 299 0.20 -7.03 -30.75
N ALA A 300 -0.05 -5.82 -30.26
CA ALA A 300 0.89 -5.21 -29.38
C ALA A 300 1.21 -6.34 -28.40
N PRO A 301 2.47 -6.56 -28.00
CA PRO A 301 2.57 -6.82 -26.59
C PRO A 301 1.71 -5.70 -26.03
N THR A 302 0.52 -6.00 -25.44
CA THR A 302 0.09 -5.31 -24.22
C THR A 302 1.43 -5.15 -23.63
N ARG A 303 1.96 -3.91 -23.61
CA ARG A 303 3.28 -3.72 -23.06
C ARG A 303 3.10 -4.59 -21.82
N THR A 304 3.95 -5.58 -21.61
CA THR A 304 4.30 -5.78 -20.23
C THR A 304 4.95 -4.41 -19.90
N ALA A 305 4.14 -3.33 -19.80
CA ALA A 305 3.96 -2.52 -18.64
C ALA A 305 4.13 -3.58 -17.59
N PRO A 306 5.38 -3.71 -17.11
CA PRO A 306 5.87 -4.91 -16.45
C PRO A 306 4.79 -5.29 -15.47
N ALA A 307 4.07 -6.38 -15.76
CA ALA A 307 2.77 -6.73 -15.17
C ALA A 307 2.10 -5.55 -14.43
N GLN A 308 1.77 -4.39 -15.08
CA GLN A 308 1.71 -3.05 -14.45
C GLN A 308 1.94 -3.15 -12.94
N ASN A 309 3.21 -3.09 -12.49
CA ASN A 309 3.56 -3.04 -11.06
C ASN A 309 2.40 -2.31 -10.41
N ALA A 310 1.61 -2.95 -9.53
CA ALA A 310 0.42 -2.26 -9.05
C ALA A 310 0.76 -0.96 -8.29
N MET A 311 2.06 -0.69 -8.14
CA MET A 311 2.76 0.53 -7.80
C MET A 311 3.11 1.49 -8.96
N ALA A 312 2.43 1.50 -10.11
CA ALA A 312 2.83 2.32 -11.27
C ALA A 312 2.70 3.84 -11.02
N ASP A 313 1.80 4.23 -10.13
CA ASP A 313 1.66 5.56 -9.52
C ASP A 313 2.23 5.62 -8.09
N GLY A 314 2.90 4.55 -7.66
CA GLY A 314 3.43 4.37 -6.31
C GLY A 314 2.40 3.94 -5.27
N MET A 315 1.23 3.42 -5.67
CA MET A 315 0.16 3.11 -4.72
C MET A 315 -0.73 1.93 -5.12
N LEU A 316 -0.99 1.02 -4.18
CA LEU A 316 -2.03 0.00 -4.35
C LEU A 316 -3.38 0.51 -3.84
N THR A 317 -4.42 0.35 -4.64
CA THR A 317 -5.77 0.85 -4.33
C THR A 317 -6.86 -0.20 -4.53
N LYS A 318 -8.04 0.11 -3.97
CA LYS A 318 -9.23 -0.73 -4.11
C LYS A 318 -9.53 -0.98 -5.59
N THR A 319 -10.05 -2.18 -5.90
CA THR A 319 -10.37 -2.70 -7.23
C THR A 319 -9.19 -3.17 -8.06
N GLU A 320 -7.94 -2.93 -7.62
CA GLU A 320 -6.77 -3.48 -8.28
C GLU A 320 -6.64 -4.99 -8.09
N ARG A 321 -6.06 -5.65 -9.09
CA ARG A 321 -5.70 -7.05 -9.03
C ARG A 321 -4.29 -7.28 -9.54
N SER A 322 -3.39 -7.75 -8.69
CA SER A 322 -1.99 -8.03 -9.06
C SER A 322 -1.28 -8.95 -8.06
N ASP A 323 -0.06 -9.34 -8.39
CA ASP A 323 0.82 -10.08 -7.47
C ASP A 323 1.33 -9.19 -6.33
N GLU A 324 1.47 -7.87 -6.51
CA GLU A 324 1.81 -6.94 -5.43
C GLU A 324 0.66 -6.79 -4.42
N VAL A 325 -0.59 -6.74 -4.89
CA VAL A 325 -1.77 -6.80 -4.00
C VAL A 325 -1.77 -8.09 -3.21
N LYS A 326 -1.44 -9.22 -3.86
CA LYS A 326 -1.31 -10.52 -3.20
C LYS A 326 -0.21 -10.52 -2.14
N ALA A 327 0.97 -9.98 -2.46
CA ALA A 327 2.10 -9.89 -1.53
C ALA A 327 1.79 -8.96 -0.34
N MET A 328 1.07 -7.86 -0.57
CA MET A 328 0.57 -6.99 0.50
C MET A 328 -0.43 -7.73 1.40
N GLN A 329 -1.37 -8.47 0.81
CA GLN A 329 -2.33 -9.31 1.56
C GLN A 329 -1.62 -10.37 2.41
N GLU A 330 -0.58 -11.02 1.87
CA GLU A 330 0.24 -12.00 2.62
C GLU A 330 0.92 -11.36 3.84
N LYS A 331 1.48 -10.15 3.68
CA LYS A 331 2.10 -9.40 4.78
C LYS A 331 1.07 -8.97 5.83
N LEU A 332 -0.06 -8.41 5.40
CA LEU A 332 -1.15 -7.99 6.29
C LEU A 332 -1.72 -9.19 7.08
N ALA A 333 -2.03 -10.29 6.39
CA ALA A 333 -2.50 -11.52 7.02
C ALA A 333 -1.43 -12.09 7.98
N GLY A 334 -0.16 -12.07 7.57
CA GLY A 334 0.98 -12.48 8.38
C GLY A 334 1.12 -11.65 9.65
N LEU A 335 0.82 -10.36 9.61
CA LEU A 335 0.82 -9.46 10.78
C LEU A 335 -0.45 -9.57 11.64
N GLY A 336 -1.43 -10.38 11.22
CA GLY A 336 -2.66 -10.64 11.96
C GLY A 336 -3.81 -9.68 11.63
N TYR A 337 -3.69 -8.86 10.59
CA TYR A 337 -4.79 -8.03 10.11
C TYR A 337 -5.84 -8.89 9.40
N GLN A 338 -7.11 -8.55 9.62
CA GLN A 338 -8.28 -9.34 9.23
C GLN A 338 -9.13 -8.57 8.21
N GLY A 339 -10.01 -9.31 7.53
CA GLY A 339 -11.05 -8.72 6.70
C GLY A 339 -12.09 -7.94 7.52
N LYS A 340 -13.03 -7.27 6.84
CA LYS A 340 -13.93 -6.32 7.52
C LYS A 340 -14.87 -6.98 8.53
N ASP A 341 -15.12 -8.26 8.37
CA ASP A 341 -15.98 -9.08 9.23
C ASP A 341 -15.21 -9.79 10.37
N GLY A 342 -13.93 -9.47 10.55
CA GLY A 342 -13.06 -10.10 11.56
C GLY A 342 -12.60 -11.51 11.17
N LYS A 343 -12.82 -11.95 9.93
CA LYS A 343 -12.27 -13.22 9.44
C LYS A 343 -10.84 -13.05 8.92
N PRO A 344 -10.07 -14.16 8.81
CA PRO A 344 -8.75 -14.13 8.18
C PRO A 344 -8.80 -13.47 6.80
N LEU A 345 -7.84 -12.57 6.53
CA LEU A 345 -7.75 -11.89 5.25
C LEU A 345 -7.46 -12.89 4.12
N ALA A 346 -8.30 -12.91 3.09
CA ALA A 346 -8.14 -13.79 1.95
C ALA A 346 -7.06 -13.27 0.98
N ILE A 347 -6.09 -14.12 0.66
CA ILE A 347 -4.97 -13.82 -0.25
C ILE A 347 -5.41 -14.14 -1.68
N THR A 348 -6.16 -13.22 -2.28
CA THR A 348 -6.80 -13.42 -3.59
C THR A 348 -6.08 -12.70 -4.73
N GLY A 349 -5.15 -11.80 -4.38
CA GLY A 349 -4.55 -10.83 -5.29
C GLY A 349 -5.50 -9.71 -5.72
N TYR A 350 -6.73 -9.66 -5.22
CA TYR A 350 -7.73 -8.62 -5.51
C TYR A 350 -7.94 -7.72 -4.29
N PHE A 351 -7.78 -6.40 -4.48
CA PHE A 351 -7.92 -5.39 -3.44
C PHE A 351 -9.41 -5.03 -3.26
N GLY A 352 -10.14 -5.93 -2.60
CA GLY A 352 -11.56 -5.73 -2.24
C GLY A 352 -11.76 -5.07 -0.86
N ASP A 353 -13.01 -5.02 -0.41
CA ASP A 353 -13.42 -4.47 0.90
C ASP A 353 -12.62 -5.02 2.08
N ASP A 354 -12.35 -6.33 2.10
CA ASP A 354 -11.58 -6.95 3.19
C ASP A 354 -10.13 -6.48 3.21
N THR A 355 -9.54 -6.26 2.03
CA THR A 355 -8.18 -5.72 1.91
C THR A 355 -8.15 -4.25 2.28
N LEU A 356 -9.16 -3.47 1.89
CA LEU A 356 -9.31 -2.07 2.30
C LEU A 356 -9.38 -1.94 3.83
N ALA A 357 -10.24 -2.73 4.48
CA ALA A 357 -10.35 -2.73 5.92
C ALA A 357 -9.01 -3.11 6.60
N ALA A 358 -8.31 -4.10 6.08
CA ALA A 358 -7.00 -4.51 6.59
C ALA A 358 -5.93 -3.42 6.43
N VAL A 359 -5.89 -2.73 5.29
CA VAL A 359 -4.95 -1.62 5.03
C VAL A 359 -5.24 -0.44 5.96
N GLN A 360 -6.51 -0.06 6.10
CA GLN A 360 -6.95 1.01 7.02
C GLN A 360 -6.59 0.70 8.48
N ALA A 361 -6.85 -0.54 8.91
CA ALA A 361 -6.48 -1.00 10.25
C ALA A 361 -4.96 -0.94 10.47
N PHE A 362 -4.17 -1.36 9.48
CA PHE A 362 -2.71 -1.27 9.54
C PHE A 362 -2.23 0.18 9.59
N GLN A 363 -2.76 1.05 8.73
CA GLN A 363 -2.41 2.48 8.72
C GLN A 363 -2.69 3.13 10.08
N ARG A 364 -3.87 2.87 10.66
CA ARG A 364 -4.26 3.38 11.98
C ARG A 364 -3.34 2.89 13.09
N ALA A 365 -3.00 1.60 13.10
CA ALA A 365 -2.13 1.01 14.11
C ALA A 365 -0.69 1.57 14.06
N ASN A 366 -0.26 2.07 12.90
CA ASN A 366 1.10 2.57 12.67
C ASN A 366 1.16 4.11 12.54
N GLY A 367 0.10 4.83 12.91
CA GLY A 367 0.08 6.30 12.89
C GLY A 367 0.16 6.91 11.49
N LEU A 368 -0.22 6.16 10.46
CA LEU A 368 -0.30 6.62 9.08
C LEU A 368 -1.69 7.22 8.80
N LYS A 369 -1.82 7.92 7.68
CA LYS A 369 -3.12 8.40 7.19
C LYS A 369 -4.01 7.20 6.87
N ASP A 370 -5.20 7.16 7.48
CA ASP A 370 -6.19 6.09 7.36
C ASP A 370 -7.10 6.31 6.13
N ASP A 371 -6.51 6.22 4.93
CA ASP A 371 -7.21 6.42 3.66
C ASP A 371 -7.39 5.14 2.85
N GLY A 372 -6.90 4.00 3.36
CA GLY A 372 -7.06 2.69 2.74
C GLY A 372 -6.27 2.52 1.45
N LYS A 373 -5.33 3.43 1.18
CA LYS A 373 -4.50 3.46 -0.02
C LYS A 373 -3.07 3.09 0.35
N ALA A 374 -2.54 2.01 -0.22
CA ALA A 374 -1.21 1.53 0.15
C ALA A 374 -0.13 2.16 -0.74
N GLY A 375 0.21 3.42 -0.45
CA GLY A 375 1.30 4.15 -1.10
C GLY A 375 2.67 3.84 -0.50
N ASP A 376 3.73 4.46 -1.01
CA ASP A 376 5.13 4.29 -0.54
C ASP A 376 5.29 4.24 0.98
N LYS A 377 4.65 5.17 1.71
CA LYS A 377 4.72 5.22 3.18
C LYS A 377 4.09 4.00 3.83
N THR A 378 2.93 3.56 3.33
CA THR A 378 2.22 2.39 3.86
C THR A 378 2.96 1.11 3.56
N LEU A 379 3.50 0.96 2.35
CA LEU A 379 4.22 -0.25 1.96
C LEU A 379 5.59 -0.36 2.64
N THR A 380 6.31 0.75 2.78
CA THR A 380 7.56 0.78 3.56
C THR A 380 7.32 0.38 5.02
N ALA A 381 6.28 0.92 5.65
CA ALA A 381 5.91 0.55 7.01
C ALA A 381 5.50 -0.93 7.10
N LEU A 382 4.78 -1.45 6.11
CA LEU A 382 4.35 -2.84 6.06
C LEU A 382 5.54 -3.80 5.92
N ASP A 383 6.53 -3.44 5.09
CA ASP A 383 7.77 -4.19 4.93
C ASP A 383 8.61 -4.19 6.20
N ALA A 384 8.73 -3.03 6.86
CA ALA A 384 9.42 -2.94 8.14
C ALA A 384 8.73 -3.82 9.21
N ALA A 385 7.40 -3.74 9.33
CA ALA A 385 6.65 -4.55 10.28
C ALA A 385 6.73 -6.06 9.98
N ALA A 386 6.64 -6.44 8.70
CA ALA A 386 6.80 -7.83 8.28
C ALA A 386 8.22 -8.34 8.54
N ALA A 387 9.24 -7.52 8.26
CA ALA A 387 10.63 -7.81 8.56
C ALA A 387 10.86 -7.95 10.06
N GLU A 388 10.32 -7.08 10.92
CA GLU A 388 10.40 -7.22 12.38
C GLU A 388 9.77 -8.51 12.90
N LYS A 389 8.70 -8.98 12.26
CA LYS A 389 8.06 -10.27 12.57
C LYS A 389 8.87 -11.48 12.09
N LEU A 390 9.69 -11.29 11.04
CA LEU A 390 10.57 -12.30 10.43
C LEU A 390 11.98 -12.28 10.99
N LEU A 391 12.41 -11.19 11.65
CA LEU A 391 13.59 -11.20 12.50
C LEU A 391 13.36 -12.33 13.48
N PRO A 392 14.33 -13.25 13.67
CA PRO A 392 14.27 -14.14 14.81
C PRO A 392 14.14 -13.22 16.01
N ARG A 393 12.95 -13.20 16.61
CA ARG A 393 12.73 -12.54 17.89
C ARG A 393 13.86 -13.05 18.74
N ALA A 394 14.78 -12.16 19.14
CA ALA A 394 16.01 -12.56 19.83
C ALA A 394 15.60 -13.59 20.87
N GLU A 395 16.16 -14.80 20.75
CA GLU A 395 15.67 -15.90 21.59
C GLU A 395 15.70 -15.44 23.03
N PRO A 396 14.63 -15.67 23.82
CA PRO A 396 14.55 -15.18 25.18
C PRO A 396 15.86 -15.50 25.90
N SER A 397 16.55 -14.46 26.37
CA SER A 397 17.85 -14.60 27.00
C SER A 397 17.77 -14.11 28.43
N MET A 398 18.41 -14.81 29.35
CA MET A 398 18.57 -14.33 30.73
C MET A 398 19.56 -13.14 30.82
N ARG A 399 20.22 -12.78 29.71
CA ARG A 399 20.93 -11.51 29.58
C ARG A 399 19.99 -10.30 29.58
N ASP A 400 18.73 -10.49 29.16
CA ASP A 400 17.77 -9.40 29.06
C ASP A 400 17.27 -8.98 30.44
N ALA A 401 17.32 -7.69 30.75
CA ALA A 401 16.87 -7.15 32.04
C ALA A 401 15.40 -7.46 32.38
N SER A 402 14.57 -7.71 31.37
CA SER A 402 13.16 -8.11 31.55
C SER A 402 12.98 -9.60 31.90
N ASN A 403 14.03 -10.42 31.82
CA ASN A 403 13.94 -11.84 32.10
C ASN A 403 13.89 -12.09 33.63
N PRO A 404 12.97 -12.92 34.14
CA PRO A 404 12.88 -13.19 35.58
C PRO A 404 14.14 -13.82 36.17
N ASP A 405 14.94 -14.52 35.37
CA ASP A 405 16.20 -15.14 35.80
C ASP A 405 17.42 -14.20 35.65
N ASN A 406 17.25 -12.97 35.13
CA ASN A 406 18.35 -12.03 34.85
C ASN A 406 19.17 -11.69 36.09
N ALA A 407 18.53 -11.35 37.21
CA ALA A 407 19.24 -11.04 38.45
C ALA A 407 20.13 -12.20 38.93
N ARG A 408 19.67 -13.44 38.76
CA ARG A 408 20.44 -14.64 39.12
C ARG A 408 21.57 -14.91 38.11
N PHE A 409 21.33 -14.65 36.83
CA PHE A 409 22.35 -14.72 35.79
C PHE A 409 23.49 -13.72 36.05
N GLU A 410 23.17 -12.47 36.37
CA GLU A 410 24.18 -11.46 36.73
C GLU A 410 24.98 -11.86 37.99
N GLN A 411 24.32 -12.43 39.00
CA GLN A 411 25.00 -13.01 40.16
C GLN A 411 25.98 -14.12 39.75
N ALA A 412 25.54 -15.07 38.91
CA ALA A 412 26.38 -16.17 38.45
C ALA A 412 27.60 -15.67 37.66
N VAL A 413 27.41 -14.72 36.73
CA VAL A 413 28.51 -14.09 35.97
C VAL A 413 29.50 -13.43 36.92
N GLY A 414 29.03 -12.61 37.86
CA GLY A 414 29.89 -11.93 38.83
C GLY A 414 30.69 -12.91 39.69
N LYS A 415 30.05 -14.00 40.16
CA LYS A 415 30.72 -15.00 41.00
C LYS A 415 31.70 -15.88 40.25
N LEU A 416 31.44 -16.21 38.99
CA LEU A 416 32.41 -16.88 38.15
C LEU A 416 33.61 -16.01 37.83
N GLN A 417 33.41 -14.71 37.55
CA GLN A 417 34.52 -13.77 37.35
C GLN A 417 35.37 -13.59 38.62
N GLU A 418 34.74 -13.53 39.79
CA GLU A 418 35.42 -13.48 41.08
C GLU A 418 36.25 -14.74 41.33
N MET A 419 35.69 -15.92 41.06
CA MET A 419 36.38 -17.20 41.15
C MET A 419 37.60 -17.26 40.23
N GLU A 420 37.49 -16.84 38.97
CA GLU A 420 38.62 -16.82 38.03
C GLU A 420 39.73 -15.87 38.48
N LYS A 421 39.37 -14.69 39.01
CA LYS A 421 40.34 -13.75 39.60
C LYS A 421 41.08 -14.37 40.78
N GLN A 422 40.39 -15.07 41.67
CA GLN A 422 41.00 -15.74 42.82
C GLN A 422 41.95 -16.86 42.37
N ARG A 423 41.56 -17.68 41.37
CA ARG A 423 42.43 -18.71 40.79
C ARG A 423 43.70 -18.12 40.19
N ALA A 424 43.58 -17.03 39.44
CA ALA A 424 44.72 -16.36 38.84
C ALA A 424 45.72 -15.83 39.89
N GLN A 425 45.23 -15.30 41.03
CA GLN A 425 46.08 -14.80 42.11
C GLN A 425 46.98 -15.87 42.74
N VAL A 426 46.52 -17.13 42.75
CA VAL A 426 47.27 -18.27 43.29
C VAL A 426 47.97 -19.09 42.20
N GLY A 427 48.05 -18.58 40.96
CA GLY A 427 48.74 -19.23 39.85
C GLY A 427 48.03 -20.48 39.30
N MET A 428 46.74 -20.66 39.58
CA MET A 428 45.95 -21.74 38.98
C MET A 428 45.54 -21.39 37.56
N ARG A 429 45.41 -22.42 36.71
CA ARG A 429 44.90 -22.27 35.34
C ARG A 429 43.43 -21.81 35.40
N PRO A 430 42.97 -20.96 34.46
CA PRO A 430 41.57 -20.58 34.40
C PRO A 430 40.69 -21.81 34.09
N VAL A 431 39.45 -21.81 34.61
CA VAL A 431 38.45 -22.81 34.20
C VAL A 431 37.81 -22.40 32.88
N PHE A 432 37.46 -21.11 32.74
CA PHE A 432 36.90 -20.54 31.53
C PHE A 432 37.89 -19.54 30.90
N THR A 433 38.06 -19.61 29.58
CA THR A 433 39.12 -18.86 28.89
C THR A 433 38.74 -17.43 28.52
N ASP A 434 37.45 -17.10 28.52
CA ASP A 434 36.92 -15.81 28.08
C ASP A 434 35.55 -15.50 28.71
N GLY A 435 35.08 -14.28 28.49
CA GLY A 435 33.79 -13.82 29.00
C GLY A 435 32.60 -14.59 28.44
N GLU A 436 32.71 -15.12 27.22
CA GLU A 436 31.63 -15.88 26.59
C GLU A 436 31.44 -17.24 27.30
N GLN A 437 32.52 -17.94 27.61
CA GLN A 437 32.47 -19.17 28.40
C GLN A 437 31.95 -18.94 29.82
N ILE A 438 32.30 -17.80 30.43
CA ILE A 438 31.75 -17.40 31.74
C ILE A 438 30.23 -17.21 31.65
N GLU A 439 29.73 -16.55 30.61
CA GLU A 439 28.29 -16.36 30.43
C GLU A 439 27.55 -17.68 30.16
N ARG A 440 28.10 -18.56 29.32
CA ARG A 440 27.53 -19.89 29.08
C ARG A 440 27.47 -20.72 30.37
N ALA A 441 28.55 -20.69 31.15
CA ALA A 441 28.62 -21.33 32.45
C ALA A 441 27.62 -20.72 33.45
N ALA A 442 27.48 -19.39 33.48
CA ALA A 442 26.50 -18.69 34.30
C ALA A 442 25.06 -19.13 33.96
N GLY A 443 24.75 -19.30 32.67
CA GLY A 443 23.46 -19.81 32.23
C GLY A 443 23.16 -21.21 32.78
N GLN A 444 24.13 -22.12 32.72
CA GLN A 444 23.97 -23.46 33.30
C GLN A 444 23.93 -23.46 34.83
N LEU A 445 24.65 -22.55 35.50
CA LEU A 445 24.54 -22.36 36.95
C LEU A 445 23.15 -21.88 37.36
N VAL A 446 22.49 -21.01 36.57
CA VAL A 446 21.09 -20.63 36.80
C VAL A 446 20.18 -21.85 36.75
N VAL A 447 20.31 -22.70 35.73
CA VAL A 447 19.52 -23.95 35.60
C VAL A 447 19.74 -24.88 36.81
N ALA A 448 21.00 -25.16 37.12
CA ALA A 448 21.37 -26.08 38.20
C ALA A 448 20.96 -25.53 39.58
N SER A 449 21.11 -24.23 39.81
CA SER A 449 20.69 -23.58 41.05
C SER A 449 19.16 -23.64 41.25
N LYS A 450 18.36 -23.42 40.19
CA LYS A 450 16.90 -23.60 40.25
C LYS A 450 16.52 -25.03 40.57
N ALA A 451 17.14 -26.01 39.91
CA ALA A 451 16.91 -27.43 40.17
C ALA A 451 17.28 -27.84 41.60
N ALA A 452 18.30 -27.22 42.20
CA ALA A 452 18.69 -27.41 43.59
C ALA A 452 17.82 -26.59 44.59
N GLY A 453 16.77 -25.91 44.12
CA GLY A 453 15.89 -25.08 44.93
C GLY A 453 16.55 -23.82 45.48
N MET A 454 17.63 -23.33 44.87
CA MET A 454 18.25 -22.07 45.28
C MET A 454 17.42 -20.89 44.79
N ASP A 455 17.42 -19.81 45.56
CA ASP A 455 16.79 -18.54 45.24
C ASP A 455 17.82 -17.53 44.71
N ARG A 456 19.11 -17.69 45.08
CA ARG A 456 20.25 -16.86 44.68
C ARG A 456 21.56 -17.65 44.64
N ILE A 457 22.61 -17.05 44.10
CA ILE A 457 23.97 -17.63 44.10
C ILE A 457 24.90 -16.71 44.90
N ASP A 458 25.32 -17.16 46.08
CA ASP A 458 26.17 -16.37 46.98
C ASP A 458 27.67 -16.53 46.64
N SER A 459 28.07 -17.71 46.16
CA SER A 459 29.45 -17.97 45.68
C SER A 459 29.51 -19.02 44.56
N ALA A 460 30.60 -19.00 43.79
CA ALA A 460 30.94 -20.00 42.79
C ALA A 460 32.33 -20.59 43.06
N VAL A 461 32.47 -21.91 43.00
CA VAL A 461 33.73 -22.60 43.32
C VAL A 461 34.04 -23.66 42.27
N ALA A 462 35.23 -23.60 41.69
CA ALA A 462 35.71 -24.61 40.75
C ALA A 462 36.25 -25.84 41.48
N ARG A 463 36.09 -27.02 40.86
CA ARG A 463 36.90 -28.18 41.22
C ARG A 463 38.38 -27.88 40.96
N LEU A 464 39.26 -28.49 41.76
CA LEU A 464 40.72 -28.29 41.66
C LEU A 464 41.25 -28.61 40.26
N ASP A 465 40.73 -29.68 39.65
CA ASP A 465 41.08 -30.13 38.30
C ASP A 465 40.43 -29.30 37.17
N GLY A 466 39.55 -28.36 37.51
CA GLY A 466 38.80 -27.56 36.53
C GLY A 466 37.70 -28.32 35.80
N SER A 467 37.34 -29.54 36.23
CA SER A 467 36.33 -30.36 35.53
C SER A 467 34.90 -29.84 35.70
N GLY A 468 34.66 -28.90 36.62
CA GLY A 468 33.34 -28.31 36.84
C GLY A 468 33.34 -27.22 37.90
N VAL A 469 32.18 -26.58 38.06
CA VAL A 469 31.93 -25.48 39.00
C VAL A 469 30.69 -25.74 39.85
N PHE A 470 30.74 -25.31 41.10
CA PHE A 470 29.62 -25.34 42.04
C PHE A 470 29.04 -23.94 42.23
N ALA A 471 27.73 -23.77 42.07
CA ALA A 471 27.01 -22.68 42.70
C ALA A 471 26.73 -23.04 44.16
N VAL A 472 26.87 -22.07 45.05
CA VAL A 472 26.62 -22.23 46.48
C VAL A 472 25.72 -21.10 46.97
N GLN A 473 24.68 -21.46 47.73
CA GLN A 473 23.84 -20.53 48.50
C GLN A 473 24.09 -20.78 49.99
N GLY A 474 24.49 -19.75 50.72
CA GLY A 474 24.95 -19.79 52.11
C GLY A 474 26.48 -19.73 52.28
N GLU A 475 26.92 -19.78 53.53
CA GLU A 475 28.34 -19.78 53.90
C GLU A 475 29.02 -21.09 53.48
N MET A 476 30.26 -21.03 52.96
CA MET A 476 30.93 -22.23 52.43
C MET A 476 31.16 -23.34 53.45
N ALA A 477 31.25 -23.00 54.74
CA ALA A 477 31.43 -23.97 55.82
C ALA A 477 30.11 -24.43 56.46
N ASP A 478 28.97 -23.85 56.06
CA ASP A 478 27.67 -24.18 56.62
C ASP A 478 27.15 -25.51 56.01
N PRO A 479 26.87 -26.54 56.82
CA PRO A 479 26.24 -27.77 56.36
C PRO A 479 24.84 -27.55 55.75
N ALA A 480 24.16 -26.46 56.09
CA ALA A 480 22.87 -26.08 55.51
C ALA A 480 23.00 -25.36 54.15
N ALA A 481 24.22 -25.04 53.69
CA ALA A 481 24.43 -24.42 52.40
C ALA A 481 23.94 -25.34 51.27
N ARG A 482 23.20 -24.76 50.32
CA ARG A 482 22.77 -25.48 49.11
C ARG A 482 23.89 -25.43 48.09
N ARG A 483 24.09 -26.53 47.36
CA ARG A 483 25.11 -26.63 46.29
C ARG A 483 24.53 -27.25 45.03
N ALA A 484 24.93 -26.70 43.88
CA ALA A 484 24.56 -27.21 42.57
C ALA A 484 25.82 -27.28 41.71
N LEU A 485 26.05 -28.41 41.07
CA LEU A 485 27.23 -28.68 40.27
C LEU A 485 26.89 -28.55 38.78
N VAL A 486 27.79 -27.93 38.02
CA VAL A 486 27.78 -27.93 36.56
C VAL A 486 29.15 -28.43 36.09
N GLU A 487 29.15 -29.46 35.25
CA GLU A 487 30.38 -29.96 34.61
C GLU A 487 30.88 -28.95 33.56
N HIS A 488 32.19 -28.80 33.44
CA HIS A 488 32.81 -27.82 32.54
C HIS A 488 32.39 -28.06 31.07
N SER A 489 32.32 -29.31 30.64
CA SER A 489 31.86 -29.68 29.30
C SER A 489 30.42 -29.21 29.03
N GLN A 490 29.53 -29.36 30.01
CA GLN A 490 28.16 -28.88 29.94
C GLN A 490 28.10 -27.35 29.94
N ALA A 491 28.89 -26.71 30.81
CA ALA A 491 28.95 -25.26 30.98
C ALA A 491 29.30 -24.54 29.67
N ILE A 492 30.25 -25.05 28.88
CA ILE A 492 30.69 -24.39 27.64
C ILE A 492 29.89 -24.81 26.39
N SER A 493 29.21 -25.96 26.43
CA SER A 493 28.48 -26.50 25.27
C SER A 493 27.11 -25.87 25.04
N GLN A 494 26.53 -25.24 26.08
CA GLN A 494 25.19 -24.66 26.03
C GLN A 494 25.28 -23.15 25.84
N THR A 495 24.43 -22.59 24.96
CA THR A 495 24.27 -21.14 24.86
C THR A 495 23.48 -20.60 26.06
N VAL A 496 23.53 -19.29 26.27
CA VAL A 496 22.73 -18.64 27.32
C VAL A 496 21.23 -18.74 27.02
N GLU A 497 20.86 -18.66 25.75
CA GLU A 497 19.48 -18.80 25.25
C GLU A 497 18.95 -20.23 25.47
N ALA A 498 19.77 -21.25 25.19
CA ALA A 498 19.44 -22.65 25.50
C ALA A 498 19.25 -22.87 27.01
N SER A 499 20.13 -22.26 27.82
CA SER A 499 20.03 -22.31 29.28
C SER A 499 18.79 -21.56 29.79
N THR A 500 18.36 -20.51 29.10
CA THR A 500 17.17 -19.73 29.45
C THR A 500 15.90 -20.56 29.27
N ARG A 501 15.79 -21.32 28.18
CA ARG A 501 14.68 -22.28 28.01
C ARG A 501 14.66 -23.35 29.09
N GLN A 502 15.82 -23.90 29.45
CA GLN A 502 15.92 -24.90 30.51
C GLN A 502 15.49 -24.34 31.87
N ALA A 503 15.91 -23.11 32.20
CA ALA A 503 15.56 -22.45 33.45
C ALA A 503 14.05 -22.11 33.53
N GLN A 504 13.41 -21.78 32.42
CA GLN A 504 11.96 -21.56 32.35
C GLN A 504 11.16 -22.85 32.59
N GLN A 505 11.65 -23.99 32.08
CA GLN A 505 11.04 -25.30 32.30
C GLN A 505 11.23 -25.81 33.74
N ALA A 506 12.29 -25.39 34.42
CA ALA A 506 12.59 -25.76 35.81
C ALA A 506 11.77 -24.95 36.85
N ASN A 507 10.81 -24.12 36.42
CA ASN A 507 10.03 -23.27 37.33
C ASN A 507 8.81 -24.04 37.90
N PRO A 508 8.66 -24.15 39.24
CA PRO A 508 7.58 -24.93 39.86
C PRO A 508 6.17 -24.40 39.57
N GLN A 509 6.01 -23.08 39.33
CA GLN A 509 4.70 -22.51 38.95
C GLN A 509 4.19 -22.99 37.58
N THR A 510 5.08 -23.37 36.66
CA THR A 510 4.70 -23.89 35.34
C THR A 510 4.22 -25.34 35.43
N GLN A 511 4.70 -26.11 36.41
CA GLN A 511 4.20 -27.47 36.68
C GLN A 511 2.78 -27.45 37.23
N ASP A 512 2.45 -26.54 38.15
CA ASP A 512 1.09 -26.40 38.69
C ASP A 512 0.08 -25.96 37.62
N GLN A 513 0.44 -25.02 36.74
CA GLN A 513 -0.42 -24.61 35.63
C GLN A 513 -0.63 -25.73 34.59
N GLN A 514 0.40 -26.52 34.29
CA GLN A 514 0.27 -27.69 33.41
C GLN A 514 -0.52 -28.83 34.05
N TYR A 515 -0.50 -28.96 35.39
CA TYR A 515 -1.33 -29.92 36.10
C TYR A 515 -2.80 -29.51 36.04
N GLN A 516 -3.09 -28.23 36.28
CA GLN A 516 -4.45 -27.67 36.21
C GLN A 516 -5.04 -27.70 34.79
N GLN A 517 -4.24 -27.42 33.76
CA GLN A 517 -4.68 -27.55 32.36
C GLN A 517 -5.01 -29.01 31.99
N ARG A 518 -4.18 -29.97 32.43
CA ARG A 518 -4.45 -31.40 32.20
C ARG A 518 -5.71 -31.89 32.91
N GLU A 519 -6.00 -31.38 34.10
CA GLU A 519 -7.26 -31.69 34.79
C GLU A 519 -8.47 -31.09 34.07
N GLN A 520 -8.37 -29.86 33.56
CA GLN A 520 -9.46 -29.25 32.79
C GLN A 520 -9.73 -29.98 31.47
N GLU A 521 -8.69 -30.42 30.76
CA GLU A 521 -8.82 -31.20 29.52
C GLU A 521 -9.41 -32.59 29.77
N GLN A 522 -8.98 -33.28 30.83
CA GLN A 522 -9.55 -34.59 31.21
C GLN A 522 -11.01 -34.48 31.65
N ASN A 523 -11.38 -33.40 32.34
CA ASN A 523 -12.77 -33.14 32.73
C ASN A 523 -13.64 -32.78 31.52
N ARG A 524 -13.08 -32.11 30.50
CA ARG A 524 -13.75 -31.88 29.21
C ARG A 524 -13.97 -33.17 28.42
N ALA A 525 -12.98 -34.07 28.42
CA ALA A 525 -13.07 -35.34 27.70
C ALA A 525 -14.02 -36.36 28.37
N ARG A 526 -14.30 -36.22 29.67
CA ARG A 526 -15.27 -37.06 30.41
C ARG A 526 -16.71 -36.54 30.36
N GLY A 527 -16.92 -35.35 29.79
CA GLY A 527 -18.23 -34.69 29.69
C GLY A 527 -18.86 -34.74 28.28
N MET A 528 -18.31 -35.53 27.35
CA MET A 528 -18.87 -35.76 26.01
C MET A 528 -19.41 -37.17 25.87
#